data_AF-A0A351ITE5-F1
#
_entry.id   AF-A0A351ITE5-F1
#
_cell.length_a   1.000
_cell.length_b   1.000
_cell.length_c   1.000
_cell.angle_alpha   90.00
_cell.angle_beta   90.00
_cell.angle_gamma   90.00
#
_symmetry.space_group_name_H-M   'P 1'
#
loop_
_entity.id
_entity.type
_entity.pdbx_description
1 polymer ?
#
loop_
_entity_poly.entity_id
_entity_poly.type
_entity_poly.pdbx_seq_one_letter_code
_entity_poly.pdbx_strand_id
1 'polypeptide(L)' 'SNLARMEMQVALKTWFERIPEFTLSDPDAVTWAGGQVRGPRIMPVTFG' A
#
# COMPACT_ATOMS: atom_id res chain seq x y z
N SER A 1 -12.44 3.74 13.50
CA SER A 1 -13.76 3.19 13.12
C SER A 1 -13.63 1.68 12.93
N ASN A 2 -14.70 0.92 13.18
CA ASN A 2 -14.72 -0.52 12.89
C ASN A 2 -14.62 -0.82 11.39
N LEU A 3 -15.14 0.06 10.55
CA LEU A 3 -15.06 -0.06 9.10
C LEU A 3 -13.62 -0.03 8.60
N ALA A 4 -12.85 1.00 8.95
CA ALA A 4 -11.43 1.12 8.57
C ALA A 4 -10.56 -0.08 8.99
N ARG A 5 -10.90 -0.72 10.11
CA ARG A 5 -10.21 -1.93 10.57
C ARG A 5 -10.54 -3.13 9.68
N MET A 6 -11.83 -3.32 9.36
CA MET A 6 -12.27 -4.38 8.44
C MET A 6 -11.66 -4.18 7.06
N GLU A 7 -11.65 -2.94 6.53
CA GLU A 7 -11.05 -2.59 5.25
C GLU A 7 -9.55 -2.95 5.21
N MET A 8 -8.80 -2.58 6.26
CA MET A 8 -7.37 -2.92 6.35
C MET A 8 -7.14 -4.44 6.41
N GLN A 9 -7.96 -5.17 7.17
CA GLN A 9 -7.86 -6.63 7.28
C GLN A 9 -8.11 -7.32 5.94
N VAL A 10 -9.17 -6.95 5.23
CA VAL A 10 -9.51 -7.54 3.93
C VAL A 10 -8.47 -7.17 2.88
N ALA A 11 -8.08 -5.90 2.80
CA ALA A 11 -7.12 -5.44 1.80
C ALA A 11 -5.76 -6.15 1.92
N LEU A 12 -5.18 -6.20 3.13
CA LEU A 12 -3.87 -6.83 3.34
C LEU A 12 -3.92 -8.35 3.16
N LYS A 13 -4.97 -9.01 3.66
CA LYS A 13 -5.12 -10.46 3.51
C LYS A 13 -5.22 -10.86 2.04
N THR A 14 -6.15 -10.25 1.31
CA THR A 14 -6.36 -10.58 -0.10
C THR A 14 -5.14 -10.23 -0.95
N TRP A 15 -4.45 -9.14 -0.64
CA TRP A 15 -3.22 -8.78 -1.33
C TRP A 15 -2.13 -9.85 -1.14
N PHE A 16 -1.79 -10.22 0.09
CA PHE A 16 -0.73 -11.21 0.33
C PHE A 16 -1.07 -12.61 -0.17
N GLU A 17 -2.35 -13.01 -0.15
CA GLU A 17 -2.79 -14.29 -0.72
C GLU A 17 -2.65 -14.35 -2.25
N ARG A 18 -2.76 -13.21 -2.95
CA ARG A 18 -2.78 -13.16 -4.42
C ARG A 18 -1.48 -12.65 -5.03
N ILE A 19 -0.76 -11.79 -4.32
CA ILE A 19 0.46 -11.10 -4.74
C ILE A 19 1.47 -11.23 -3.59
N PRO A 20 2.01 -12.43 -3.36
CA PRO A 20 2.94 -12.69 -2.27
C PRO A 20 4.30 -12.04 -2.49
N GLU A 21 4.71 -11.88 -3.76
CA GLU A 21 5.99 -11.29 -4.15
C GLU A 21 5.76 -9.94 -4.84
N PHE A 22 6.16 -8.87 -4.16
CA PHE A 22 6.13 -7.52 -4.71
C PHE A 22 7.28 -6.70 -4.13
N THR A 23 7.75 -5.73 -4.90
CA THR A 23 8.80 -4.80 -4.47
C THR A 23 8.50 -3.40 -5.00
N LEU A 24 9.11 -2.38 -4.39
CA LEU A 24 9.16 -1.06 -4.98
C LEU A 24 9.98 -1.13 -6.27
N SER A 25 9.40 -0.67 -7.37
CA SER A 25 10.09 -0.67 -8.66
C SER A 25 11.09 0.47 -8.78
N ASP A 26 10.80 1.58 -8.09
CA ASP A 26 11.67 2.73 -7.95
C ASP A 26 11.42 3.36 -6.56
N PRO A 27 12.32 3.10 -5.57
CA PRO A 27 12.20 3.67 -4.24
C PRO A 27 12.23 5.20 -4.19
N ASP A 28 12.96 5.84 -5.11
CA ASP A 28 13.13 7.30 -5.15
C ASP A 28 11.91 8.01 -5.75
N ALA A 29 11.10 7.29 -6.54
CA ALA A 29 9.84 7.79 -7.09
C ALA A 29 8.66 7.77 -6.10
N VAL A 30 8.84 7.27 -4.87
CA VAL A 30 7.79 7.31 -3.85
C VAL A 30 7.55 8.75 -3.42
N THR A 31 6.32 9.22 -3.58
CA THR A 31 5.91 10.56 -3.13
C THR A 31 5.00 10.46 -1.91
N TRP A 32 5.11 11.42 -0.99
CA TRP A 32 4.39 11.41 0.28
C TRP A 32 3.41 12.58 0.37
N ALA A 33 2.31 12.38 1.09
CA ALA A 33 1.39 13.45 1.41
C ALA A 33 2.04 14.41 2.42
N GLY A 34 2.12 15.71 2.09
CA GLY A 34 2.64 16.76 2.99
C GLY A 34 1.58 17.39 3.93
N GLY A 35 0.35 16.85 3.93
CA GLY A 35 -0.78 17.39 4.71
C GLY A 35 -1.07 16.61 6.00
N GLN A 36 -2.24 16.83 6.60
CA GLN A 36 -2.65 16.18 7.85
C GLN A 36 -2.91 14.67 7.73
N VAL A 37 -3.20 14.19 6.52
CA VAL A 37 -3.36 12.76 6.24
C VAL A 37 -2.00 12.20 5.79
N ARG A 38 -1.46 11.26 6.57
CA ARG A 38 -0.18 10.62 6.30
C ARG A 38 -0.33 9.46 5.31
N GLY A 39 0.70 9.26 4.50
CA GLY A 39 0.82 8.13 3.59
C GLY A 39 1.43 8.51 2.24
N PRO A 40 1.80 7.50 1.43
CA PRO A 40 2.30 7.72 0.09
C PRO A 40 1.16 8.19 -0.84
N ARG A 41 1.48 9.11 -1.75
CA ARG A 41 0.61 9.52 -2.86
C ARG A 41 0.86 8.68 -4.10
N ILE A 42 2.12 8.33 -4.32
CA ILE A 42 2.56 7.43 -5.38
C ILE A 42 3.53 6.44 -4.74
N MET A 43 3.29 5.14 -4.95
CA MET A 43 4.18 4.05 -4.56
C MET A 43 4.23 3.07 -5.73
N PRO A 44 5.22 3.19 -6.62
CA PRO A 44 5.31 2.32 -7.78
C PRO A 44 5.81 0.94 -7.34
N VAL A 45 5.05 -0.10 -7.68
CA VAL A 45 5.33 -1.48 -7.31
C VAL A 45 5.42 -2.36 -8.55
N THR A 46 6.31 -3.34 -8.52
CA THR A 46 6.39 -4.43 -9.49
C THR A 46 6.04 -5.75 -8.83
N PHE A 47 5.38 -6.62 -9.58
CA PHE A 47 4.99 -7.96 -9.15
C PHE A 47 5.92 -8.99 -9.81
N GLY A 48 6.36 -9.97 -9.02
CA GLY A 48 7.20 -11.09 -9.45
C GLY A 48 6.39 -12.33 -9.78
#